data_AF-A0A194XWI0-F1
#
_entry.id   AF-A0A194XWI0-F1
#
_cell.length_a   1.000
_cell.length_b   1.000
_cell.length_c   1.000
_cell.angle_alpha   90.00
_cell.angle_beta   90.00
_cell.angle_gamma   90.00
#
_symmetry.space_group_name_H-M   'P 1'
#
loop_
_entity.id
_entity.type
_entity.pdbx_description
1 polymer ?
#
loop_
_entity_poly.entity_id
_entity_poly.type
_entity_poly.pdbx_seq_one_letter_code
_entity_poly.pdbx_strand_id
1 'polypeptide(L)'
;MATSSSCPLLLPQNRKLRHLQGLYIRNLTLSRPRGHTTDDTALLPIPKSLEHHGLHHAHSSSDLLSSSRPGGLRRRSTNLTPGVRQRRLENVIEERMVDAFFSLHVGEQVVYVSEVVERVTNPCWRDFELEGAGGGITRADTVVLKVWVKRNGVERWGLLLEEEVRLRGLRWVGKGLEGLSEGFGANAVVLRLVDGMYVFDVGGRGGEKEVQKKRREGEKGVMETSSYSALMRLSNLDESIQDALAMREELAGQINRILRGRKVDESPQAEEVVKLATKYVASEKKMLKASIRRRAELKASIAARSKAIQTGNEVQAKVMEDINNAQDKLSQCRTLLATTTSEIHGQRRRICEELLAIFPIEPTSHPLLFTICGLPLPNSTFEDADEDLIAAALGYVARLVDMLQYYLSVPLTYPITCYGSRSIIQDLISILQDNQRTFPLYMKGTVRFRFDYAVFLLNKNIECLAESQGLKVLDIRQTLPNLKYLLYVCSAGSSELPARKAGGIRGLILMREGSRRGSEDSGVGNGEARRALESAGKEGKGGDEVLTVPFGGNGGVRSLRTSGLRENVR
;
A
#
# COMPACT_ATOMS: atom_id res chain seq x y z
N MET A 1 24.58 -40.08 -34.60
CA MET A 1 24.10 -39.19 -35.69
C MET A 1 25.14 -38.11 -35.88
N ALA A 2 25.59 -37.85 -37.11
CA ALA A 2 26.63 -36.85 -37.37
C ALA A 2 26.08 -35.43 -37.20
N THR A 3 26.72 -34.61 -36.38
CA THR A 3 26.46 -33.18 -36.30
C THR A 3 26.87 -32.53 -37.63
N SER A 4 25.90 -32.11 -38.42
CA SER A 4 26.17 -31.45 -39.70
C SER A 4 27.00 -30.18 -39.48
N SER A 5 28.21 -30.15 -40.03
CA SER A 5 29.06 -28.96 -40.02
C SER A 5 28.34 -27.80 -40.72
N SER A 6 27.94 -26.82 -39.93
CA SER A 6 27.21 -25.64 -40.40
C SER A 6 28.18 -24.65 -41.04
N CYS A 7 28.59 -24.92 -42.28
CA CYS A 7 29.35 -23.98 -43.10
C CYS A 7 28.41 -23.18 -44.03
N PRO A 8 28.73 -21.92 -44.37
CA PRO A 8 28.01 -21.17 -45.40
C PRO A 8 28.16 -21.84 -46.78
N LEU A 9 27.07 -21.89 -47.55
CA LEU A 9 27.09 -22.37 -48.93
C LEU A 9 27.52 -21.27 -49.89
N LEU A 10 27.23 -20.01 -49.56
CA LEU A 10 27.63 -18.84 -50.34
C LEU A 10 29.01 -18.31 -49.92
N LEU A 11 30.01 -18.63 -50.77
CA LEU A 11 31.31 -17.95 -50.75
C LEU A 11 31.13 -16.42 -50.75
N PRO A 12 31.95 -15.64 -50.02
CA PRO A 12 31.82 -14.19 -49.93
C PRO A 12 31.68 -13.45 -51.27
N GLN A 13 32.39 -13.90 -52.31
CA GLN A 13 32.37 -13.31 -53.65
C GLN A 13 31.03 -13.55 -54.40
N ASN A 14 30.29 -14.59 -54.03
CA ASN A 14 29.05 -15.01 -54.68
C ASN A 14 27.78 -14.44 -54.01
N ARG A 15 27.91 -13.67 -52.92
CA ARG A 15 26.77 -13.07 -52.22
C ARG A 15 26.25 -11.85 -52.98
N LYS A 16 25.06 -11.99 -53.57
CA LYS A 16 24.38 -10.99 -54.41
C LYS A 16 22.99 -10.69 -53.87
N LEU A 17 22.38 -9.56 -54.25
CA LEU A 17 21.08 -9.15 -53.71
C LEU A 17 19.94 -10.13 -53.94
N ARG A 18 19.94 -10.88 -55.06
CA ARG A 18 18.99 -11.98 -55.30
C ARG A 18 19.04 -13.11 -54.25
N HIS A 19 20.06 -13.14 -53.39
CA HIS A 19 20.19 -14.13 -52.31
C HIS A 19 19.68 -13.60 -50.97
N LEU A 20 19.33 -12.32 -50.85
CA LEU A 20 18.80 -11.71 -49.63
C LEU A 20 17.30 -12.00 -49.53
N GLN A 21 16.86 -12.52 -48.39
CA GLN A 21 15.46 -12.90 -48.14
C GLN A 21 14.84 -12.20 -46.92
N GLY A 22 15.63 -11.75 -45.95
CA GLY A 22 15.09 -11.18 -44.71
C GLY A 22 16.09 -10.32 -43.93
N LEU A 23 15.57 -9.53 -43.00
CA LEU A 23 16.33 -8.56 -42.22
C LEU A 23 15.80 -8.47 -40.79
N TYR A 24 16.71 -8.35 -39.81
CA TYR A 24 16.39 -8.18 -38.39
C TYR A 24 17.33 -7.17 -37.75
N ILE A 25 16.86 -6.45 -36.74
CA ILE A 25 17.71 -5.60 -35.90
C ILE A 25 17.63 -6.08 -34.46
N ARG A 26 18.79 -6.14 -33.80
CA ARG A 26 18.91 -6.56 -32.41
C ARG A 26 19.45 -5.42 -31.55
N ASN A 27 18.98 -5.37 -30.31
CA ASN A 27 19.39 -4.40 -29.31
C ASN A 27 19.22 -2.94 -29.81
N LEU A 28 18.00 -2.59 -30.25
CA LEU A 28 17.71 -1.26 -30.78
C LEU A 28 17.83 -0.22 -29.64
N THR A 29 18.71 0.77 -29.82
CA THR A 29 18.94 1.85 -28.85
C THR A 29 18.83 3.22 -29.52
N LEU A 30 18.17 4.15 -28.82
CA LEU A 30 17.91 5.51 -29.29
C LEU A 30 19.00 6.53 -28.90
N SER A 31 20.09 6.05 -28.29
CA SER A 31 21.26 6.85 -27.92
C SER A 31 22.12 7.15 -29.14
N ARG A 32 22.33 8.43 -29.45
CA ARG A 32 23.29 8.85 -30.48
C ARG A 32 24.69 8.32 -30.14
N PRO A 33 25.44 7.72 -31.09
CA PRO A 33 26.87 7.47 -30.89
C PRO A 33 27.59 8.81 -30.67
N ARG A 34 28.41 8.89 -29.62
CA ARG A 34 29.14 10.11 -29.25
C ARG A 34 30.38 10.30 -30.12
N GLY A 35 30.60 11.54 -30.55
CA GLY A 35 31.75 11.94 -31.36
C GLY A 35 32.30 13.34 -31.06
N HIS A 36 32.30 13.78 -29.79
CA HIS A 36 33.31 14.72 -29.27
C HIS A 36 33.28 14.77 -27.74
N THR A 37 34.47 14.84 -27.13
CA THR A 37 34.67 15.34 -25.76
C THR A 37 34.58 16.86 -25.75
N THR A 38 33.91 17.42 -24.74
CA THR A 38 34.18 18.76 -24.22
C THR A 38 34.07 18.70 -22.70
N ASP A 39 35.07 19.25 -22.03
CA ASP A 39 35.16 19.33 -20.57
C ASP A 39 34.14 20.32 -19.98
N ASP A 40 33.99 20.26 -18.66
CA ASP A 40 33.30 21.27 -17.87
C ASP A 40 33.88 22.67 -18.13
N THR A 41 33.03 23.65 -18.43
CA THR A 41 32.98 25.02 -17.84
C THR A 41 32.21 26.01 -18.74
N ALA A 42 30.93 26.24 -18.42
CA ALA A 42 30.23 27.50 -18.73
C ALA A 42 28.95 27.63 -17.89
N LEU A 43 29.05 28.35 -16.77
CA LEU A 43 27.88 28.92 -16.09
C LEU A 43 27.27 30.00 -17.00
N LEU A 44 25.95 30.20 -17.06
CA LEU A 44 25.15 31.16 -16.27
C LEU A 44 23.75 31.25 -16.93
N PRO A 45 22.74 31.94 -16.36
CA PRO A 45 22.21 31.81 -15.01
C PRO A 45 20.67 31.60 -15.01
N ILE A 46 20.12 31.05 -13.93
CA ILE A 46 18.65 30.95 -13.74
C ILE A 46 18.11 32.27 -13.17
N PRO A 47 17.06 32.89 -13.73
CA PRO A 47 16.37 34.00 -13.09
C PRO A 47 15.58 33.52 -11.87
N LYS A 48 15.86 34.10 -10.70
CA LYS A 48 15.06 33.89 -9.50
C LYS A 48 13.90 34.90 -9.49
N SER A 49 12.66 34.41 -9.54
CA SER A 49 11.52 34.93 -8.75
C SER A 49 10.24 34.18 -9.16
N LEU A 50 9.63 33.47 -8.22
CA LEU A 50 8.24 33.67 -7.81
C LEU A 50 7.87 32.70 -6.69
N GLU A 51 7.15 33.23 -5.72
CA GLU A 51 6.99 32.75 -4.35
C GLU A 51 6.17 31.46 -4.25
N HIS A 52 6.57 30.55 -3.36
CA HIS A 52 5.72 29.48 -2.86
C HIS A 52 5.18 29.84 -1.48
N HIS A 53 3.88 30.09 -1.37
CA HIS A 53 3.19 30.03 -0.09
C HIS A 53 3.19 28.59 0.44
N GLY A 54 3.69 28.41 1.67
CA GLY A 54 3.70 27.12 2.32
C GLY A 54 2.35 26.76 2.93
N LEU A 55 2.00 25.47 2.87
CA LEU A 55 1.08 24.86 3.84
C LEU A 55 1.80 23.68 4.49
N HIS A 56 1.81 23.69 5.82
CA HIS A 56 2.48 22.70 6.64
C HIS A 56 1.67 21.39 6.69
N HIS A 57 2.38 20.26 6.66
CA HIS A 57 1.86 19.00 7.22
C HIS A 57 2.71 18.58 8.42
N ALA A 58 2.03 18.14 9.47
CA ALA A 58 2.53 18.20 10.83
C ALA A 58 3.49 17.07 11.21
N HIS A 59 4.33 17.37 12.21
CA HIS A 59 5.13 16.38 12.93
C HIS A 59 4.27 15.57 13.91
N SER A 60 4.57 14.28 14.04
CA SER A 60 4.62 13.52 15.31
C SER A 60 5.19 12.13 14.97
N SER A 61 6.47 11.80 15.17
CA SER A 61 7.32 11.75 16.37
C SER A 61 7.15 10.46 17.21
N SER A 62 8.13 9.56 17.11
CA SER A 62 8.45 8.55 18.14
C SER A 62 9.91 8.11 17.97
N ASP A 63 10.81 8.82 18.65
CA ASP A 63 12.26 8.52 18.72
C ASP A 63 12.63 7.54 19.83
N LEU A 64 13.94 7.19 19.84
CA LEU A 64 14.75 6.48 20.85
C LEU A 64 14.67 4.93 20.77
N LEU A 65 15.73 4.12 20.98
CA LEU A 65 17.20 4.27 21.19
C LEU A 65 17.83 2.86 20.90
N SER A 66 19.13 2.56 20.72
CA SER A 66 20.42 3.30 20.68
C SER A 66 21.51 2.43 19.99
N SER A 67 22.70 3.00 19.73
CA SER A 67 24.02 2.29 19.64
C SER A 67 24.24 1.30 18.45
N SER A 68 25.40 1.19 17.77
CA SER A 68 26.68 1.93 17.77
C SER A 68 27.58 1.56 16.58
N ARG A 69 28.35 2.54 16.08
CA ARG A 69 29.62 2.43 15.30
C ARG A 69 29.57 1.95 13.83
N PRO A 70 30.59 2.31 13.00
CA PRO A 70 30.42 2.45 11.55
C PRO A 70 31.10 1.37 10.71
N GLY A 71 30.54 1.09 9.52
CA GLY A 71 31.23 0.29 8.51
C GLY A 71 30.34 -0.10 7.31
N GLY A 72 30.79 0.26 6.10
CA GLY A 72 30.28 -0.28 4.83
C GLY A 72 29.19 0.54 4.12
N LEU A 73 29.53 1.13 2.96
CA LEU A 73 28.55 1.64 2.01
C LEU A 73 27.74 0.48 1.40
N ARG A 74 26.62 0.11 2.03
CA ARG A 74 25.62 -0.77 1.41
C ARG A 74 24.75 0.02 0.44
N ARG A 75 24.69 -0.44 -0.83
CA ARG A 75 23.74 0.04 -1.84
C ARG A 75 22.33 0.09 -1.25
N ARG A 76 21.74 1.29 -1.22
CA ARG A 76 20.38 1.53 -0.74
C ARG A 76 19.37 1.00 -1.77
N SER A 77 19.00 -0.28 -1.68
CA SER A 77 17.89 -0.83 -2.47
C SER A 77 16.60 -0.12 -2.05
N THR A 78 15.94 0.52 -3.01
CA THR A 78 14.65 1.17 -2.76
C THR A 78 13.60 0.12 -2.46
N ASN A 79 13.11 0.09 -1.22
CA ASN A 79 11.98 -0.75 -0.79
C ASN A 79 10.66 -0.19 -1.38
N LEU A 80 10.53 -0.27 -2.70
CA LEU A 80 9.28 -0.05 -3.41
C LEU A 80 8.46 -1.34 -3.37
N THR A 81 7.16 -1.24 -3.09
CA THR A 81 6.25 -2.38 -3.16
C THR A 81 6.27 -2.99 -4.57
N PRO A 82 6.07 -4.32 -4.72
CA PRO A 82 6.26 -5.01 -5.99
C PRO A 82 5.51 -4.38 -7.17
N GLY A 83 4.26 -3.94 -6.97
CA GLY A 83 3.46 -3.27 -8.00
C GLY A 83 3.99 -1.89 -8.43
N VAL A 84 4.61 -1.11 -7.53
CA VAL A 84 5.25 0.17 -7.89
C VAL A 84 6.54 -0.05 -8.66
N ARG A 85 7.30 -1.10 -8.29
CA ARG A 85 8.50 -1.51 -9.05
C ARG A 85 8.12 -2.00 -10.45
N GLN A 86 7.04 -2.78 -10.57
CA GLN A 86 6.54 -3.28 -11.85
C GLN A 86 6.06 -2.14 -12.76
N ARG A 87 5.21 -1.21 -12.27
CA ARG A 87 4.76 -0.06 -13.07
C ARG A 87 5.91 0.84 -13.55
N ARG A 88 6.94 1.06 -12.71
CA ARG A 88 8.15 1.79 -13.15
C ARG A 88 8.92 1.04 -14.22
N LEU A 89 8.98 -0.29 -14.16
CA LEU A 89 9.63 -1.11 -15.18
C LEU A 89 8.83 -1.08 -16.50
N GLU A 90 7.50 -1.18 -16.42
CA GLU A 90 6.58 -1.05 -17.56
C GLU A 90 6.75 0.30 -18.26
N ASN A 91 6.72 1.42 -17.51
CA ASN A 91 6.97 2.75 -18.07
C ASN A 91 8.34 2.87 -18.76
N VAL A 92 9.42 2.37 -18.14
CA VAL A 92 10.77 2.41 -18.72
C VAL A 92 10.91 1.51 -19.97
N ILE A 93 10.08 0.48 -20.09
CA ILE A 93 9.98 -0.35 -21.30
C ILE A 93 9.18 0.39 -22.39
N GLU A 94 8.06 1.03 -22.05
CA GLU A 94 7.25 1.82 -22.99
C GLU A 94 8.00 3.05 -23.52
N GLU A 95 8.86 3.69 -22.70
CA GLU A 95 9.79 4.76 -23.13
C GLU A 95 10.84 4.29 -24.15
N ARG A 96 11.12 2.98 -24.22
CA ARG A 96 12.10 2.36 -25.14
C ARG A 96 11.50 1.68 -26.35
N MET A 97 10.19 1.41 -26.35
CA MET A 97 9.47 0.85 -27.49
C MET A 97 9.32 1.90 -28.59
N VAL A 98 9.54 1.48 -29.84
CA VAL A 98 9.38 2.33 -31.04
C VAL A 98 8.65 1.56 -32.14
N ASP A 99 7.99 2.29 -33.02
CA ASP A 99 7.53 1.74 -34.29
C ASP A 99 8.67 1.81 -35.30
N ALA A 100 8.88 0.79 -36.13
CA ALA A 100 10.03 0.70 -37.02
C ALA A 100 9.70 0.10 -38.41
N PHE A 101 10.31 0.66 -39.46
CA PHE A 101 10.36 0.07 -40.80
C PHE A 101 11.75 0.29 -41.42
N PHE A 102 12.09 -0.48 -42.45
CA PHE A 102 13.33 -0.29 -43.21
C PHE A 102 13.08 -0.12 -44.71
N SER A 103 14.10 0.39 -45.38
CA SER A 103 14.15 0.54 -46.83
C SER A 103 15.52 0.15 -47.36
N LEU A 104 15.56 -0.50 -48.52
CA LEU A 104 16.77 -0.94 -49.21
C LEU A 104 16.98 -0.10 -50.47
N HIS A 105 18.18 0.43 -50.63
CA HIS A 105 18.55 1.31 -51.74
C HIS A 105 19.79 0.80 -52.46
N VAL A 106 19.81 0.88 -53.79
CA VAL A 106 20.96 0.53 -54.63
C VAL A 106 21.28 1.73 -55.51
N GLY A 107 22.37 2.43 -55.21
CA GLY A 107 22.57 3.79 -55.68
C GLY A 107 21.47 4.71 -55.13
N GLU A 108 20.83 5.49 -55.99
CA GLU A 108 19.71 6.37 -55.64
C GLU A 108 18.33 5.69 -55.71
N GLN A 109 18.26 4.44 -56.20
CA GLN A 109 16.97 3.75 -56.41
C GLN A 109 16.53 2.96 -55.17
N VAL A 110 15.29 3.21 -54.72
CA VAL A 110 14.62 2.39 -53.70
C VAL A 110 14.22 1.06 -54.33
N VAL A 111 14.70 -0.04 -53.76
CA VAL A 111 14.46 -1.41 -54.26
C VAL A 111 13.35 -2.11 -53.46
N TYR A 112 13.26 -1.83 -52.15
CA TYR A 112 12.26 -2.44 -51.27
C TYR A 112 11.97 -1.53 -50.05
N VAL A 113 10.73 -1.57 -49.56
CA VAL A 113 10.28 -0.91 -48.31
C VAL A 113 9.47 -1.93 -47.52
N SER A 114 9.76 -2.08 -46.23
CA SER A 114 9.09 -3.07 -45.36
C SER A 114 7.74 -2.61 -44.83
N GLU A 115 6.97 -3.55 -44.28
CA GLU A 115 5.87 -3.22 -43.36
C GLU A 115 6.39 -2.50 -42.09
N VAL A 116 5.50 -1.78 -41.42
CA VAL A 116 5.77 -1.14 -40.13
C VAL A 116 5.52 -2.15 -39.00
N VAL A 117 6.47 -2.26 -38.08
CA VAL A 117 6.34 -3.08 -36.87
C VAL A 117 6.25 -2.15 -35.67
N GLU A 118 5.12 -2.16 -34.97
CA GLU A 118 4.80 -1.23 -33.89
C GLU A 118 5.32 -1.69 -32.52
N ARG A 119 5.65 -0.72 -31.65
CA ARG A 119 6.01 -0.92 -30.23
C ARG A 119 7.10 -2.00 -29.95
N VAL A 120 8.17 -2.03 -30.73
CA VAL A 120 9.26 -3.04 -30.62
C VAL A 120 10.60 -2.46 -30.18
N THR A 121 11.44 -3.34 -29.62
CA THR A 121 12.87 -3.10 -29.28
C THR A 121 13.84 -4.01 -30.06
N ASN A 122 13.30 -5.01 -30.76
CA ASN A 122 14.02 -5.94 -31.64
C ASN A 122 13.11 -6.25 -32.84
N PRO A 123 12.97 -5.35 -33.82
CA PRO A 123 12.03 -5.54 -34.93
C PRO A 123 12.40 -6.76 -35.77
N CYS A 124 11.38 -7.52 -36.15
CA CYS A 124 11.45 -8.60 -37.12
C CYS A 124 10.38 -8.39 -38.18
N TRP A 125 10.81 -8.31 -39.44
CA TRP A 125 9.94 -8.15 -40.60
C TRP A 125 9.76 -9.48 -41.32
N ARG A 126 8.72 -9.60 -42.14
CA ARG A 126 8.53 -10.74 -43.05
C ARG A 126 9.69 -10.87 -44.05
N ASP A 127 9.88 -12.10 -44.50
CA ASP A 127 10.77 -12.40 -45.62
C ASP A 127 10.19 -11.83 -46.93
N PHE A 128 11.06 -11.49 -47.88
CA PHE A 128 10.74 -10.83 -49.15
C PHE A 128 11.64 -11.36 -50.27
N GLU A 129 11.15 -11.24 -51.51
CA GLU A 129 11.86 -11.66 -52.72
C GLU A 129 11.98 -10.50 -53.71
N LEU A 130 13.06 -10.48 -54.49
CA LEU A 130 13.41 -9.36 -55.39
C LEU A 130 13.25 -9.72 -56.88
N GLU A 131 12.34 -10.65 -57.21
CA GLU A 131 12.18 -11.16 -58.58
C GLU A 131 11.75 -10.09 -59.61
N GLY A 132 11.05 -9.04 -59.15
CA GLY A 132 10.68 -7.89 -59.99
C GLY A 132 11.80 -6.86 -60.20
N ALA A 133 12.95 -6.98 -59.54
CA ALA A 133 14.04 -6.03 -59.68
C ALA A 133 14.91 -6.36 -60.90
N GLY A 134 15.21 -5.33 -61.72
CA GLY A 134 15.95 -5.51 -62.97
C GLY A 134 17.31 -6.20 -62.81
N GLY A 135 17.74 -6.90 -63.87
CA GLY A 135 18.92 -7.79 -63.85
C GLY A 135 20.26 -7.16 -63.43
N GLY A 136 20.38 -5.82 -63.41
CA GLY A 136 21.51 -5.11 -62.83
C GLY A 136 21.47 -5.06 -61.30
N ILE A 137 20.29 -4.78 -60.73
CA ILE A 137 20.06 -4.65 -59.27
C ILE A 137 20.27 -5.99 -58.57
N THR A 138 19.68 -7.06 -59.10
CA THR A 138 19.77 -8.42 -58.53
C THR A 138 21.19 -9.01 -58.52
N ARG A 139 22.12 -8.41 -59.29
CA ARG A 139 23.55 -8.79 -59.40
C ARG A 139 24.50 -7.91 -58.57
N ALA A 140 24.00 -6.85 -57.91
CA ALA A 140 24.79 -6.04 -57.01
C ALA A 140 25.16 -6.81 -55.71
N ASP A 141 26.25 -6.40 -55.07
CA ASP A 141 26.76 -6.94 -53.79
C ASP A 141 26.87 -5.89 -52.67
N THR A 142 26.35 -4.70 -52.94
CA THR A 142 26.22 -3.55 -52.04
C THR A 142 24.77 -3.10 -51.97
N VAL A 143 24.33 -2.71 -50.78
CA VAL A 143 23.00 -2.13 -50.54
C VAL A 143 23.07 -1.15 -49.38
N VAL A 144 22.43 0.01 -49.53
CA VAL A 144 22.28 0.97 -48.43
C VAL A 144 21.00 0.62 -47.68
N LEU A 145 21.15 0.30 -46.39
CA LEU A 145 20.06 0.02 -45.47
C LEU A 145 19.71 1.30 -44.71
N LYS A 146 18.46 1.76 -44.81
CA LYS A 146 17.94 2.87 -43.99
C LYS A 146 16.82 2.37 -43.08
N VAL A 147 16.99 2.59 -41.77
CA VAL A 147 16.05 2.17 -40.72
C VAL A 147 15.40 3.40 -40.11
N TRP A 148 14.07 3.44 -40.18
CA TRP A 148 13.25 4.55 -39.72
C TRP A 148 12.51 4.13 -38.45
N VAL A 149 12.50 5.01 -37.46
CA VAL A 149 11.79 4.78 -36.18
C VAL A 149 10.90 5.96 -35.80
N LYS A 150 9.77 5.65 -35.17
CA LYS A 150 8.86 6.61 -34.56
C LYS A 150 8.83 6.37 -33.05
N ARG A 151 9.04 7.43 -32.27
CA ARG A 151 9.01 7.35 -30.81
C ARG A 151 7.58 7.55 -30.29
N ASN A 152 7.23 6.84 -29.23
CA ASN A 152 5.98 7.09 -28.50
C ASN A 152 5.86 8.57 -28.12
N GLY A 153 4.77 9.22 -28.53
CA GLY A 153 4.51 10.65 -28.32
C GLY A 153 5.10 11.61 -29.38
N VAL A 154 5.80 11.13 -30.41
CA VAL A 154 6.33 11.96 -31.51
C VAL A 154 5.68 11.53 -32.83
N GLU A 155 5.00 12.45 -33.53
CA GLU A 155 4.29 12.10 -34.78
C GLU A 155 5.21 11.90 -35.99
N ARG A 156 6.45 12.41 -35.96
CA ARG A 156 7.41 12.34 -37.06
C ARG A 156 8.31 11.10 -36.99
N TRP A 157 8.52 10.46 -38.14
CA TRP A 157 9.55 9.45 -38.33
C TRP A 157 10.95 10.07 -38.30
N GLY A 158 11.90 9.40 -37.64
CA GLY A 158 13.31 9.75 -37.64
C GLY A 158 14.17 8.61 -38.19
N LEU A 159 15.22 8.95 -38.93
CA LEU A 159 16.24 7.99 -39.35
C LEU A 159 17.08 7.58 -38.13
N LEU A 160 17.16 6.28 -37.84
CA LEU A 160 17.96 5.72 -36.74
C LEU A 160 19.33 5.23 -37.23
N LEU A 161 19.36 4.58 -38.39
CA LEU A 161 20.53 3.90 -38.94
C LEU A 161 20.52 4.07 -40.46
N GLU A 162 21.66 4.45 -41.02
CA GLU A 162 21.94 4.45 -42.45
C GLU A 162 23.33 3.85 -42.66
N GLU A 163 23.40 2.67 -43.27
CA GLU A 163 24.63 1.88 -43.41
C GLU A 163 24.77 1.30 -44.82
N GLU A 164 25.96 1.42 -45.42
CA GLU A 164 26.30 0.75 -46.69
C GLU A 164 26.77 -0.68 -46.40
N VAL A 165 25.87 -1.65 -46.60
CA VAL A 165 26.17 -3.05 -46.35
C VAL A 165 26.78 -3.71 -47.59
N ARG A 166 28.05 -4.11 -47.47
CA ARG A 166 28.74 -4.98 -48.44
C ARG A 166 28.47 -6.44 -48.10
N LEU A 167 27.68 -7.14 -48.91
CA LEU A 167 27.31 -8.55 -48.67
C LEU A 167 28.53 -9.48 -48.56
N ARG A 168 29.64 -9.13 -49.24
CA ARG A 168 30.91 -9.85 -49.16
C ARG A 168 31.55 -9.83 -47.76
N GLY A 169 31.37 -8.75 -47.00
CA GLY A 169 32.00 -8.56 -45.68
C GLY A 169 31.26 -9.20 -44.51
N LEU A 170 30.08 -9.79 -44.74
CA LEU A 170 29.22 -10.29 -43.68
C LEU A 170 29.79 -11.52 -42.95
N ARG A 171 29.72 -11.51 -41.61
CA ARG A 171 30.11 -12.63 -40.75
C ARG A 171 28.99 -13.67 -40.73
N TRP A 172 29.30 -14.93 -41.04
CA TRP A 172 28.33 -16.02 -40.93
C TRP A 172 28.06 -16.36 -39.46
N VAL A 173 26.82 -16.68 -39.11
CA VAL A 173 26.38 -16.92 -37.73
C VAL A 173 25.67 -18.26 -37.51
N GLY A 174 24.83 -18.70 -38.44
CA GLY A 174 24.01 -19.89 -38.20
C GLY A 174 22.93 -20.13 -39.25
N LYS A 175 22.27 -21.29 -39.20
CA LYS A 175 21.03 -21.55 -39.93
C LYS A 175 19.76 -21.11 -39.17
N GLY A 176 19.89 -20.85 -37.87
CA GLY A 176 18.82 -20.39 -36.99
C GLY A 176 19.33 -19.37 -35.98
N LEU A 177 18.42 -18.68 -35.29
CA LEU A 177 18.77 -17.61 -34.34
C LEU A 177 19.12 -18.12 -32.93
N GLU A 178 18.98 -19.43 -32.70
CA GLU A 178 18.98 -20.05 -31.36
C GLU A 178 20.36 -20.37 -30.79
N GLY A 179 21.43 -20.18 -31.58
CA GLY A 179 22.83 -20.50 -31.19
C GLY A 179 23.71 -19.31 -30.81
N LEU A 180 23.13 -18.12 -30.63
CA LEU A 180 23.86 -16.85 -30.46
C LEU A 180 24.14 -16.52 -28.99
N SER A 181 25.30 -16.97 -28.49
CA SER A 181 25.82 -16.61 -27.16
C SER A 181 26.72 -15.37 -27.13
N GLU A 182 27.13 -14.85 -28.29
CA GLU A 182 27.82 -13.55 -28.39
C GLU A 182 26.81 -12.40 -28.33
N GLY A 183 26.97 -11.50 -27.37
CA GLY A 183 26.06 -10.39 -27.14
C GLY A 183 26.10 -9.37 -28.27
N PHE A 184 24.98 -9.19 -28.97
CA PHE A 184 24.82 -8.16 -30.00
C PHE A 184 25.08 -6.75 -29.45
N GLY A 185 25.95 -6.00 -30.15
CA GLY A 185 26.10 -4.56 -29.95
C GLY A 185 24.80 -3.80 -30.19
N ALA A 186 24.77 -2.54 -29.77
CA ALA A 186 23.63 -1.66 -30.02
C ALA A 186 23.37 -1.51 -31.53
N ASN A 187 22.10 -1.58 -31.94
CA ASN A 187 21.64 -1.46 -33.33
C ASN A 187 22.26 -2.49 -34.31
N ALA A 188 22.59 -3.70 -33.84
CA ALA A 188 23.19 -4.74 -34.68
C ALA A 188 22.24 -5.22 -35.79
N VAL A 189 22.72 -5.24 -37.02
CA VAL A 189 21.97 -5.66 -38.22
C VAL A 189 22.27 -7.13 -38.54
N VAL A 190 21.20 -7.93 -38.69
CA VAL A 190 21.26 -9.33 -39.05
C VAL A 190 20.50 -9.55 -40.36
N LEU A 191 21.15 -10.17 -41.35
CA LEU A 191 20.62 -10.41 -42.67
C LEU A 191 20.43 -11.91 -42.89
N ARG A 192 19.28 -12.30 -43.44
CA ARG A 192 19.00 -13.67 -43.88
C ARG A 192 19.25 -13.77 -45.37
N LEU A 193 20.19 -14.62 -45.74
CA LEU A 193 20.38 -15.07 -47.11
C LEU A 193 19.82 -16.49 -47.26
N VAL A 194 19.63 -16.94 -48.51
CA VAL A 194 19.14 -18.29 -48.88
C VAL A 194 19.86 -19.45 -48.18
N ASP A 195 21.09 -19.27 -47.70
CA ASP A 195 21.90 -20.29 -47.04
C ASP A 195 22.07 -20.12 -45.52
N GLY A 196 21.61 -19.01 -44.94
CA GLY A 196 21.67 -18.79 -43.49
C GLY A 196 21.66 -17.32 -43.04
N MET A 197 21.89 -17.15 -41.74
CA MET A 197 21.92 -15.87 -41.05
C MET A 197 23.36 -15.31 -41.00
N TYR A 198 23.45 -14.01 -41.22
CA TYR A 198 24.70 -13.26 -41.30
C TYR A 198 24.59 -11.95 -40.51
N VAL A 199 25.70 -11.49 -39.92
CA VAL A 199 25.76 -10.25 -39.13
C VAL A 199 26.66 -9.22 -39.80
N PHE A 200 26.21 -7.98 -39.76
CA PHE A 200 26.97 -6.78 -40.09
C PHE A 200 27.42 -6.09 -38.79
N ASP A 201 28.71 -5.85 -38.66
CA ASP A 201 29.35 -5.36 -37.42
C ASP A 201 29.60 -3.84 -37.52
N VAL A 202 28.72 -3.06 -36.89
CA VAL A 202 28.73 -1.59 -36.91
C VAL A 202 29.84 -1.06 -35.98
N GLY A 203 31.08 -1.10 -36.46
CA GLY A 203 32.25 -0.55 -35.75
C GLY A 203 33.61 -1.22 -36.03
N GLY A 204 33.63 -2.35 -36.75
CA GLY A 204 34.87 -3.07 -37.05
C GLY A 204 35.71 -2.42 -38.15
N ARG A 205 36.92 -1.93 -37.82
CA ARG A 205 37.93 -1.51 -38.80
C ARG A 205 38.21 -2.65 -39.78
N GLY A 206 37.99 -2.40 -41.07
CA GLY A 206 38.22 -3.37 -42.14
C GLY A 206 39.70 -3.72 -42.29
N GLY A 207 40.15 -4.77 -41.61
CA GLY A 207 41.44 -5.40 -41.87
C GLY A 207 41.35 -6.25 -43.13
N GLU A 208 41.71 -5.68 -44.27
CA GLU A 208 41.95 -6.47 -45.49
C GLU A 208 43.08 -7.47 -45.21
N LYS A 209 42.76 -8.76 -45.35
CA LYS A 209 43.77 -9.79 -45.54
C LYS A 209 43.57 -10.40 -46.90
N GLU A 210 44.47 -10.06 -47.81
CA GLU A 210 44.61 -10.74 -49.08
C GLU A 210 44.69 -12.25 -48.87
N VAL A 211 43.89 -13.00 -49.64
CA VAL A 211 44.15 -14.42 -49.87
C VAL A 211 44.37 -14.59 -51.36
N GLN A 212 45.64 -14.50 -51.76
CA GLN A 212 46.09 -14.93 -53.07
C GLN A 212 45.78 -16.42 -53.26
N LYS A 213 45.07 -16.80 -54.33
CA LYS A 213 45.41 -18.06 -55.02
C LYS A 213 44.99 -18.13 -56.49
N LYS A 214 46.03 -18.23 -57.32
CA LYS A 214 46.09 -18.84 -58.66
C LYS A 214 44.91 -18.61 -59.61
N ARG A 215 45.17 -17.75 -60.60
CA ARG A 215 44.78 -18.01 -61.98
C ARG A 215 45.13 -19.46 -62.35
N ARG A 216 44.19 -20.15 -62.99
CA ARG A 216 44.51 -21.17 -64.00
C ARG A 216 43.96 -20.64 -65.31
N GLU A 217 44.86 -20.44 -66.26
CA GLU A 217 44.48 -20.19 -67.65
C GLU A 217 43.85 -21.46 -68.21
N GLY A 218 42.79 -21.28 -69.00
CA GLY A 218 41.95 -22.32 -69.56
C GLY A 218 41.36 -21.80 -70.86
N GLU A 219 42.26 -21.66 -71.84
CA GLU A 219 42.09 -21.55 -73.29
C GLU A 219 40.83 -20.89 -73.89
N LYS A 220 41.10 -19.92 -74.77
CA LYS A 220 40.13 -19.38 -75.73
C LYS A 220 39.77 -20.46 -76.76
N GLY A 221 38.68 -21.19 -76.51
CA GLY A 221 37.95 -21.89 -77.57
C GLY A 221 37.17 -20.89 -78.42
N VAL A 222 37.69 -20.49 -79.58
CA VAL A 222 36.88 -19.84 -80.63
C VAL A 222 35.87 -20.88 -81.10
N MET A 223 34.58 -20.62 -80.90
CA MET A 223 33.54 -21.49 -81.46
C MET A 223 33.53 -21.33 -82.98
N GLU A 224 33.88 -22.41 -83.68
CA GLU A 224 33.69 -22.49 -85.13
C GLU A 224 32.20 -22.37 -85.48
N THR A 225 31.92 -21.69 -86.58
CA THR A 225 30.56 -21.40 -87.05
C THR A 225 29.74 -22.67 -87.26
N SER A 226 28.46 -22.61 -86.89
CA SER A 226 27.49 -23.72 -87.03
C SER A 226 27.53 -24.35 -88.43
N SER A 227 27.67 -25.68 -88.49
CA SER A 227 27.65 -26.41 -89.75
C SER A 227 26.30 -26.25 -90.48
N TYR A 228 26.31 -26.36 -91.80
CA TYR A 228 25.13 -26.22 -92.66
C TYR A 228 23.95 -27.12 -92.23
N SER A 229 24.23 -28.32 -91.71
CA SER A 229 23.21 -29.25 -91.18
C SER A 229 22.63 -28.85 -89.82
N ALA A 230 23.26 -27.94 -89.09
CA ALA A 230 22.68 -27.31 -87.90
C ALA A 230 21.74 -26.16 -88.30
N LEU A 231 22.13 -25.32 -89.26
CA LEU A 231 21.29 -24.24 -89.78
C LEU A 231 20.02 -24.77 -90.47
N MET A 232 20.12 -25.82 -91.28
CA MET A 232 18.94 -26.47 -91.87
C MET A 232 18.00 -27.10 -90.82
N ARG A 233 18.54 -27.70 -89.75
CA ARG A 233 17.69 -28.17 -88.64
C ARG A 233 17.02 -27.04 -87.87
N LEU A 234 17.67 -25.87 -87.77
CA LEU A 234 17.10 -24.68 -87.15
C LEU A 234 16.01 -24.06 -88.04
N SER A 235 16.20 -24.05 -89.35
CA SER A 235 15.18 -23.66 -90.35
C SER A 235 13.94 -24.54 -90.25
N ASN A 236 14.10 -25.87 -90.28
CA ASN A 236 12.97 -26.81 -90.17
C ASN A 236 12.27 -26.72 -88.80
N LEU A 237 13.01 -26.40 -87.73
CA LEU A 237 12.42 -26.12 -86.42
C LEU A 237 11.61 -24.83 -86.42
N ASP A 238 12.13 -23.76 -87.03
CA ASP A 238 11.41 -22.48 -87.14
C ASP A 238 10.14 -22.66 -88.00
N GLU A 239 10.19 -23.36 -89.13
CA GLU A 239 9.01 -23.76 -89.91
C GLU A 239 7.98 -24.52 -89.05
N SER A 240 8.41 -25.53 -88.28
CA SER A 240 7.51 -26.27 -87.37
C SER A 240 6.92 -25.41 -86.24
N ILE A 241 7.64 -24.37 -85.81
CA ILE A 241 7.18 -23.40 -84.81
C ILE A 241 6.15 -22.46 -85.44
N GLN A 242 6.37 -21.98 -86.66
CA GLN A 242 5.39 -21.17 -87.40
C GLN A 242 4.10 -21.97 -87.67
N ASP A 243 4.20 -23.24 -88.09
CA ASP A 243 3.04 -24.12 -88.27
C ASP A 243 2.28 -24.36 -86.95
N ALA A 244 3.00 -24.58 -85.84
CA ALA A 244 2.39 -24.73 -84.52
C ALA A 244 1.71 -23.44 -84.03
N LEU A 245 2.27 -22.27 -84.35
CA LEU A 245 1.66 -20.96 -84.06
C LEU A 245 0.41 -20.73 -84.92
N ALA A 246 0.44 -21.08 -86.21
CA ALA A 246 -0.70 -21.00 -87.12
C ALA A 246 -1.85 -21.93 -86.68
N MET A 247 -1.56 -23.20 -86.35
CA MET A 247 -2.57 -24.11 -85.79
C MET A 247 -3.14 -23.62 -84.45
N ARG A 248 -2.33 -22.99 -83.59
CA ARG A 248 -2.80 -22.38 -82.35
C ARG A 248 -3.77 -21.22 -82.63
N GLU A 249 -3.51 -20.39 -83.63
CA GLU A 249 -4.41 -19.30 -84.03
C GLU A 249 -5.70 -19.82 -84.68
N GLU A 250 -5.64 -20.89 -85.48
CA GLU A 250 -6.84 -21.53 -86.01
C GLU A 250 -7.69 -22.13 -84.88
N LEU A 251 -7.09 -22.90 -83.96
CA LEU A 251 -7.78 -23.47 -82.79
C LEU A 251 -8.37 -22.36 -81.90
N ALA A 252 -7.66 -21.27 -81.68
CA ALA A 252 -8.19 -20.10 -80.97
C ALA A 252 -9.38 -19.48 -81.73
N GLY A 253 -9.32 -19.40 -83.06
CA GLY A 253 -10.43 -18.96 -83.90
C GLY A 253 -11.66 -19.89 -83.81
N GLN A 254 -11.45 -21.20 -83.81
CA GLN A 254 -12.50 -22.20 -83.65
C GLN A 254 -13.13 -22.14 -82.25
N ILE A 255 -12.33 -22.08 -81.18
CA ILE A 255 -12.79 -21.90 -79.80
C ILE A 255 -13.61 -20.61 -79.66
N ASN A 256 -13.12 -19.49 -80.18
CA ASN A 256 -13.85 -18.21 -80.17
C ASN A 256 -15.17 -18.27 -80.94
N ARG A 257 -15.24 -19.04 -82.03
CA ARG A 257 -16.49 -19.26 -82.80
C ARG A 257 -17.50 -20.08 -82.00
N ILE A 258 -17.06 -21.12 -81.30
CA ILE A 258 -17.90 -21.95 -80.41
C ILE A 258 -18.41 -21.13 -79.22
N LEU A 259 -17.55 -20.33 -78.59
CA LEU A 259 -17.92 -19.44 -77.48
C LEU A 259 -18.96 -18.38 -77.90
N ARG A 260 -18.86 -17.82 -79.12
CA ARG A 260 -19.87 -16.90 -79.66
C ARG A 260 -21.22 -17.57 -80.00
N GLY A 261 -21.21 -18.86 -80.31
CA GLY A 261 -22.42 -19.62 -80.64
C GLY A 261 -23.24 -20.09 -79.44
N ARG A 262 -22.63 -20.16 -78.25
CA ARG A 262 -23.26 -20.68 -77.02
C ARG A 262 -23.63 -19.51 -76.09
N LYS A 263 -24.93 -19.23 -75.92
CA LYS A 263 -25.39 -18.30 -74.88
C LYS A 263 -24.97 -18.84 -73.51
N VAL A 264 -24.40 -17.98 -72.67
CA VAL A 264 -24.01 -18.31 -71.31
C VAL A 264 -25.27 -18.47 -70.47
N ASP A 265 -25.34 -19.56 -69.70
CA ASP A 265 -26.40 -19.75 -68.71
C ASP A 265 -26.01 -18.99 -67.44
N GLU A 266 -26.71 -17.88 -67.17
CA GLU A 266 -26.44 -16.99 -66.04
C GLU A 266 -27.05 -17.51 -64.72
N SER A 267 -27.91 -18.53 -64.77
CA SER A 267 -28.58 -19.09 -63.59
C SER A 267 -27.64 -19.56 -62.46
N PRO A 268 -26.52 -20.29 -62.71
CA PRO A 268 -25.57 -20.64 -61.64
C PRO A 268 -24.89 -19.40 -61.04
N GLN A 269 -24.57 -18.38 -61.84
CA GLN A 269 -23.93 -17.15 -61.35
C GLN A 269 -24.91 -16.33 -60.48
N ALA A 270 -26.17 -16.22 -60.89
CA ALA A 270 -27.22 -15.58 -60.10
C ALA A 270 -27.46 -16.33 -58.78
N GLU A 271 -27.49 -17.67 -58.80
CA GLU A 271 -27.58 -18.47 -57.58
C GLU A 271 -26.39 -18.26 -56.63
N GLU A 272 -25.15 -18.21 -57.15
CA GLU A 272 -23.97 -17.94 -56.33
C GLU A 272 -23.99 -16.54 -55.71
N VAL A 273 -24.41 -15.52 -56.46
CA VAL A 273 -24.60 -14.15 -55.94
C VAL A 273 -25.67 -14.11 -54.85
N VAL A 274 -26.79 -14.82 -55.00
CA VAL A 274 -27.83 -14.93 -53.96
C VAL A 274 -27.34 -15.71 -52.74
N LYS A 275 -26.59 -16.81 -52.92
CA LYS A 275 -25.95 -17.58 -51.84
C LYS A 275 -24.89 -16.75 -51.10
N LEU A 276 -24.21 -15.84 -51.79
CA LEU A 276 -23.25 -14.89 -51.21
C LEU A 276 -23.98 -13.79 -50.41
N ALA A 277 -24.98 -13.14 -51.01
CA ALA A 277 -25.77 -12.07 -50.38
C ALA A 277 -26.51 -12.56 -49.13
N THR A 278 -27.11 -13.76 -49.17
CA THR A 278 -27.77 -14.36 -48.00
C THR A 278 -26.79 -14.67 -46.86
N LYS A 279 -25.56 -15.11 -47.16
CA LYS A 279 -24.48 -15.25 -46.15
C LYS A 279 -24.13 -13.91 -45.50
N TYR A 280 -23.95 -12.84 -46.28
CA TYR A 280 -23.67 -11.50 -45.75
C TYR A 280 -24.83 -10.96 -44.90
N VAL A 281 -26.08 -11.11 -45.34
CA VAL A 281 -27.26 -10.71 -44.55
C VAL A 281 -27.36 -11.52 -43.25
N ALA A 282 -26.95 -12.80 -43.26
CA ALA A 282 -26.91 -13.63 -42.06
C ALA A 282 -25.79 -13.20 -41.08
N SER A 283 -24.60 -12.85 -41.58
CA SER A 283 -23.53 -12.30 -40.73
C SER A 283 -23.90 -10.96 -40.13
N GLU A 284 -24.47 -10.04 -40.92
CA GLU A 284 -24.93 -8.73 -40.43
C GLU A 284 -26.04 -8.86 -39.37
N LYS A 285 -27.03 -9.74 -39.61
CA LYS A 285 -28.07 -10.02 -38.60
C LYS A 285 -27.48 -10.61 -37.30
N LYS A 286 -26.40 -11.39 -37.38
CA LYS A 286 -25.69 -11.91 -36.19
C LYS A 286 -24.93 -10.81 -35.46
N MET A 287 -24.21 -9.95 -36.19
CA MET A 287 -23.49 -8.80 -35.63
C MET A 287 -24.44 -7.79 -34.97
N LEU A 288 -25.56 -7.48 -35.62
CA LEU A 288 -26.59 -6.60 -35.08
C LEU A 288 -27.21 -7.16 -33.79
N LYS A 289 -27.54 -8.46 -33.74
CA LYS A 289 -28.03 -9.13 -32.51
C LYS A 289 -27.01 -9.06 -31.37
N ALA A 290 -25.73 -9.28 -31.67
CA ALA A 290 -24.65 -9.16 -30.68
C ALA A 290 -24.50 -7.72 -30.16
N SER A 291 -24.58 -6.72 -31.04
CA SER A 291 -24.54 -5.30 -30.68
C SER A 291 -25.73 -4.88 -29.82
N ILE A 292 -26.95 -5.30 -30.18
CA ILE A 292 -28.18 -5.04 -29.39
C ILE A 292 -28.07 -5.66 -28.00
N ARG A 293 -27.60 -6.92 -27.90
CA ARG A 293 -27.39 -7.61 -26.62
C ARG A 293 -26.35 -6.86 -25.77
N ARG A 294 -25.20 -6.52 -26.32
CA ARG A 294 -24.15 -5.77 -25.61
C ARG A 294 -24.64 -4.40 -25.13
N ARG A 295 -25.47 -3.71 -25.93
CA ARG A 295 -26.10 -2.45 -25.53
C ARG A 295 -27.10 -2.63 -24.37
N ALA A 296 -27.86 -3.72 -24.35
CA ALA A 296 -28.77 -4.05 -23.26
C ALA A 296 -28.00 -4.40 -21.96
N GLU A 297 -26.96 -5.23 -22.06
CA GLU A 297 -26.08 -5.58 -20.94
C GLU A 297 -25.39 -4.33 -20.35
N LEU A 298 -24.88 -3.43 -21.20
CA LEU A 298 -24.30 -2.15 -20.75
C LEU A 298 -25.33 -1.25 -20.06
N LYS A 299 -26.55 -1.11 -20.61
CA LYS A 299 -27.62 -0.34 -19.97
C LYS A 299 -28.01 -0.91 -18.60
N ALA A 300 -28.15 -2.23 -18.50
CA ALA A 300 -28.44 -2.91 -17.24
C ALA A 300 -27.31 -2.72 -16.21
N SER A 301 -26.05 -2.81 -16.65
CA SER A 301 -24.88 -2.57 -15.79
C SER A 301 -24.82 -1.12 -15.27
N ILE A 302 -25.11 -0.13 -16.11
CA ILE A 302 -25.18 1.28 -15.70
C ILE A 302 -26.32 1.48 -14.69
N ALA A 303 -27.53 0.98 -14.98
CA ALA A 303 -28.67 1.11 -14.07
C ALA A 303 -28.42 0.45 -12.70
N ALA A 304 -27.82 -0.74 -12.69
CA ALA A 304 -27.43 -1.43 -11.46
C ALA A 304 -26.38 -0.64 -10.67
N ARG A 305 -25.37 -0.07 -11.34
CA ARG A 305 -24.35 0.77 -10.70
C ARG A 305 -24.95 2.07 -10.14
N SER A 306 -25.82 2.75 -10.88
CA SER A 306 -26.52 3.94 -10.41
C SER A 306 -27.37 3.65 -9.17
N LYS A 307 -28.11 2.54 -9.16
CA LYS A 307 -28.86 2.10 -7.97
C LYS A 307 -27.94 1.81 -6.79
N ALA A 308 -26.83 1.11 -7.01
CA ALA A 308 -25.85 0.81 -5.97
C ALA A 308 -25.20 2.07 -5.37
N ILE A 309 -24.87 3.06 -6.22
CA ILE A 309 -24.37 4.38 -5.78
C ILE A 309 -25.43 5.10 -4.94
N GLN A 310 -26.70 5.11 -5.38
CA GLN A 310 -27.77 5.74 -4.62
C GLN A 310 -27.95 5.10 -3.23
N THR A 311 -28.03 3.77 -3.15
CA THR A 311 -28.11 3.07 -1.86
C THR A 311 -26.86 3.28 -1.00
N GLY A 312 -25.68 3.39 -1.61
CA GLY A 312 -24.44 3.72 -0.91
C GLY A 312 -24.46 5.11 -0.30
N ASN A 313 -24.95 6.11 -1.04
CA ASN A 313 -25.10 7.48 -0.56
C ASN A 313 -26.13 7.57 0.58
N GLU A 314 -27.25 6.85 0.47
CA GLU A 314 -28.28 6.78 1.52
C GLU A 314 -27.74 6.16 2.82
N VAL A 315 -26.96 5.09 2.73
CA VAL A 315 -26.27 4.48 3.89
C VAL A 315 -25.21 5.43 4.47
N GLN A 316 -24.41 6.07 3.62
CA GLN A 316 -23.38 7.02 4.06
C GLN A 316 -23.99 8.26 4.75
N ALA A 317 -25.13 8.74 4.27
CA ALA A 317 -25.86 9.85 4.90
C ALA A 317 -26.34 9.47 6.32
N LYS A 318 -26.95 8.29 6.48
CA LYS A 318 -27.36 7.77 7.79
C LYS A 318 -26.18 7.61 8.75
N VAL A 319 -25.08 7.00 8.29
CA VAL A 319 -23.87 6.84 9.10
C VAL A 319 -23.26 8.19 9.51
N MET A 320 -23.34 9.21 8.64
CA MET A 320 -22.89 10.56 8.98
C MET A 320 -23.79 11.23 10.03
N GLU A 321 -25.12 11.04 9.92
CA GLU A 321 -26.09 11.49 10.93
C GLU A 321 -25.85 10.81 12.28
N ASP A 322 -25.64 9.49 12.29
CA ASP A 322 -25.30 8.72 13.50
C ASP A 322 -23.98 9.19 14.14
N ILE A 323 -22.95 9.50 13.34
CA ILE A 323 -21.68 10.06 13.82
C ILE A 323 -21.89 11.43 14.48
N ASN A 324 -22.66 12.33 13.86
CA ASN A 324 -22.96 13.65 14.42
C ASN A 324 -23.74 13.51 15.74
N ASN A 325 -24.79 12.70 15.75
CA ASN A 325 -25.60 12.39 16.94
C ASN A 325 -24.76 11.77 18.07
N ALA A 326 -23.78 10.92 17.74
CA ALA A 326 -22.85 10.34 18.71
C ALA A 326 -21.83 11.36 19.24
N GLN A 327 -21.36 12.28 18.39
CA GLN A 327 -20.43 13.34 18.77
C GLN A 327 -21.07 14.33 19.76
N ASP A 328 -22.32 14.72 19.53
CA ASP A 328 -23.06 15.60 20.44
C ASP A 328 -23.27 14.93 21.80
N LYS A 329 -23.73 13.67 21.83
CA LYS A 329 -23.85 12.87 23.06
C LYS A 329 -22.51 12.74 23.79
N LEU A 330 -21.42 12.54 23.07
CA LEU A 330 -20.07 12.45 23.64
C LEU A 330 -19.63 13.80 24.25
N SER A 331 -19.97 14.93 23.63
CA SER A 331 -19.70 16.26 24.21
C SER A 331 -20.48 16.48 25.51
N GLN A 332 -21.76 16.09 25.55
CA GLN A 332 -22.62 16.17 26.74
C GLN A 332 -22.11 15.27 27.87
N CYS A 333 -21.68 14.04 27.56
CA CYS A 333 -21.06 13.14 28.53
C CYS A 333 -19.75 13.71 29.09
N ARG A 334 -18.93 14.39 28.27
CA ARG A 334 -17.70 15.06 28.74
C ARG A 334 -17.99 16.23 29.67
N THR A 335 -18.96 17.09 29.32
CA THR A 335 -19.35 18.20 30.19
C THR A 335 -19.99 17.72 31.49
N LEU A 336 -20.86 16.70 31.44
CA LEU A 336 -21.44 16.08 32.62
C LEU A 336 -20.39 15.42 33.53
N LEU A 337 -19.37 14.78 32.94
CA LEU A 337 -18.25 14.24 33.71
C LEU A 337 -17.46 15.36 34.40
N ALA A 338 -17.11 16.42 33.68
CA ALA A 338 -16.36 17.55 34.23
C ALA A 338 -17.11 18.31 35.34
N THR A 339 -18.43 18.50 35.20
CA THR A 339 -19.24 19.10 36.27
C THR A 339 -19.37 18.14 37.47
N THR A 340 -19.61 16.85 37.23
CA THR A 340 -19.74 15.86 38.31
C THR A 340 -18.44 15.67 39.09
N THR A 341 -17.28 15.65 38.43
CA THR A 341 -15.99 15.59 39.14
C THR A 341 -15.74 16.86 39.94
N SER A 342 -16.05 18.04 39.39
CA SER A 342 -15.99 19.32 40.13
C SER A 342 -16.90 19.31 41.36
N GLU A 343 -18.14 18.85 41.25
CA GLU A 343 -19.06 18.67 42.39
C GLU A 343 -18.49 17.73 43.45
N ILE A 344 -17.92 16.58 43.05
CA ILE A 344 -17.29 15.61 43.97
C ILE A 344 -16.09 16.23 44.70
N HIS A 345 -15.22 16.94 43.98
CA HIS A 345 -14.08 17.65 44.59
C HIS A 345 -14.56 18.74 45.56
N GLY A 346 -15.60 19.50 45.22
CA GLY A 346 -16.20 20.49 46.11
C GLY A 346 -16.77 19.89 47.40
N GLN A 347 -17.49 18.76 47.30
CA GLN A 347 -17.99 18.06 48.48
C GLN A 347 -16.86 17.46 49.33
N ARG A 348 -15.82 16.87 48.70
CA ARG A 348 -14.63 16.37 49.41
C ARG A 348 -13.90 17.48 50.15
N ARG A 349 -13.69 18.65 49.53
CA ARG A 349 -13.08 19.83 50.16
C ARG A 349 -13.80 20.19 51.45
N ARG A 350 -15.10 20.38 51.33
CA ARG A 350 -16.00 20.73 52.43
C ARG A 350 -16.02 19.68 53.54
N ILE A 351 -15.98 18.40 53.21
CA ILE A 351 -15.91 17.33 54.21
C ILE A 351 -14.54 17.35 54.92
N CYS A 352 -13.44 17.59 54.23
CA CYS A 352 -12.12 17.69 54.85
C CYS A 352 -12.00 18.90 55.79
N GLU A 353 -12.66 20.01 55.46
CA GLU A 353 -12.76 21.17 56.35
C GLU A 353 -13.65 20.90 57.58
N GLU A 354 -14.81 20.24 57.40
CA GLU A 354 -15.63 19.80 58.53
C GLU A 354 -14.89 18.77 59.41
N LEU A 355 -14.07 17.89 58.83
CA LEU A 355 -13.21 16.96 59.58
C LEU A 355 -12.09 17.68 60.33
N LEU A 356 -11.48 18.73 59.76
CA LEU A 356 -10.52 19.59 60.46
C LEU A 356 -11.17 20.34 61.63
N ALA A 357 -12.44 20.72 61.53
CA ALA A 357 -13.19 21.35 62.62
C ALA A 357 -13.56 20.35 63.74
N ILE A 358 -13.82 19.07 63.41
CA ILE A 358 -14.13 18.02 64.38
C ILE A 358 -12.86 17.48 65.06
N PHE A 359 -11.77 17.34 64.29
CA PHE A 359 -10.48 16.84 64.74
C PHE A 359 -9.38 17.90 64.51
N PRO A 360 -9.37 19.01 65.27
CA PRO A 360 -8.41 20.08 65.08
C PRO A 360 -6.99 19.58 65.31
N ILE A 361 -6.12 19.79 64.32
CA ILE A 361 -4.69 19.50 64.39
C ILE A 361 -3.92 20.82 64.51
N GLU A 362 -3.42 21.14 65.70
CA GLU A 362 -2.84 22.46 66.01
C GLU A 362 -1.33 22.36 66.27
N PRO A 363 -0.53 23.35 65.84
CA PRO A 363 0.91 23.35 66.11
C PRO A 363 1.17 23.64 67.59
N THR A 364 2.13 22.94 68.18
CA THR A 364 2.61 23.22 69.55
C THR A 364 3.77 24.22 69.50
N SER A 365 4.24 24.70 70.66
CA SER A 365 5.42 25.56 70.80
C SER A 365 6.73 24.97 70.24
N HIS A 366 6.77 23.67 69.94
CA HIS A 366 7.93 22.99 69.36
C HIS A 366 7.72 22.71 67.86
N PRO A 367 8.73 22.92 67.00
CA PRO A 367 8.61 22.70 65.56
C PRO A 367 8.31 21.24 65.24
N LEU A 368 7.42 21.01 64.27
CA LEU A 368 6.94 19.70 63.83
C LEU A 368 6.18 18.87 64.90
N LEU A 369 5.97 19.40 66.10
CA LEU A 369 5.09 18.81 67.11
C LEU A 369 3.69 19.41 66.97
N PHE A 370 2.67 18.56 66.93
CA PHE A 370 1.27 18.96 66.82
C PHE A 370 0.44 18.28 67.91
N THR A 371 -0.72 18.87 68.21
CA THR A 371 -1.79 18.24 68.96
C THR A 371 -2.90 17.77 68.03
N ILE A 372 -3.70 16.80 68.45
CA ILE A 372 -4.99 16.45 67.84
C ILE A 372 -6.06 16.49 68.93
N CYS A 373 -7.12 17.30 68.73
CA CYS A 373 -8.14 17.57 69.75
C CYS A 373 -7.53 18.06 71.09
N GLY A 374 -6.43 18.83 71.03
CA GLY A 374 -5.68 19.29 72.21
C GLY A 374 -4.71 18.27 72.83
N LEU A 375 -4.68 17.01 72.35
CA LEU A 375 -3.74 15.98 72.84
C LEU A 375 -2.43 15.99 72.04
N PRO A 376 -1.25 16.17 72.67
CA PRO A 376 0.03 16.15 71.96
C PRO A 376 0.38 14.73 71.50
N LEU A 377 0.85 14.58 70.25
CA LEU A 377 1.35 13.31 69.73
C LEU A 377 2.79 13.45 69.22
N PRO A 378 3.78 12.80 69.86
CA PRO A 378 5.13 12.68 69.32
C PRO A 378 5.16 11.92 67.99
N ASN A 379 6.13 12.24 67.12
CA ASN A 379 6.23 11.61 65.79
C ASN A 379 6.97 10.25 65.80
N SER A 380 7.93 10.02 66.71
CA SER A 380 8.81 8.83 66.64
C SER A 380 9.25 8.29 67.98
N THR A 381 9.59 9.17 68.92
CA THR A 381 10.01 8.79 70.27
C THR A 381 8.83 8.96 71.20
N PHE A 382 8.44 7.88 71.88
CA PHE A 382 7.28 7.85 72.77
C PHE A 382 7.68 7.27 74.14
N GLU A 383 8.85 7.66 74.66
CA GLU A 383 9.39 7.14 75.93
C GLU A 383 9.05 8.09 77.09
N ASP A 384 9.11 9.41 76.87
CA ASP A 384 8.87 10.45 77.88
C ASP A 384 7.41 10.93 77.98
N ALA A 385 6.47 10.25 77.31
CA ALA A 385 5.10 10.71 77.12
C ALA A 385 4.07 9.70 77.66
N ASP A 386 2.97 10.22 78.23
CA ASP A 386 1.91 9.43 78.87
C ASP A 386 1.25 8.45 77.88
N GLU A 387 1.28 7.16 78.22
CA GLU A 387 0.70 6.08 77.42
C GLU A 387 -0.79 6.29 77.15
N ASP A 388 -1.56 6.76 78.13
CA ASP A 388 -3.01 6.93 77.99
C ASP A 388 -3.34 8.16 77.11
N LEU A 389 -2.51 9.21 77.13
CA LEU A 389 -2.61 10.36 76.21
C LEU A 389 -2.27 9.96 74.77
N ILE A 390 -1.16 9.23 74.57
CA ILE A 390 -0.74 8.76 73.24
C ILE A 390 -1.79 7.82 72.65
N ALA A 391 -2.32 6.89 73.44
CA ALA A 391 -3.36 5.97 73.02
C ALA A 391 -4.64 6.72 72.61
N ALA A 392 -5.04 7.75 73.36
CA ALA A 392 -6.19 8.60 73.00
C ALA A 392 -5.95 9.41 71.72
N ALA A 393 -4.77 10.03 71.57
CA ALA A 393 -4.39 10.78 70.38
C ALA A 393 -4.33 9.89 69.11
N LEU A 394 -3.69 8.73 69.19
CA LEU A 394 -3.68 7.73 68.11
C LEU A 394 -5.09 7.18 67.82
N GLY A 395 -5.97 7.10 68.83
CA GLY A 395 -7.39 6.77 68.65
C GLY A 395 -8.14 7.80 67.79
N TYR A 396 -7.86 9.10 67.94
CA TYR A 396 -8.40 10.14 67.06
C TYR A 396 -7.80 10.09 65.65
N VAL A 397 -6.47 9.88 65.52
CA VAL A 397 -5.81 9.70 64.22
C VAL A 397 -6.39 8.50 63.47
N ALA A 398 -6.53 7.35 64.15
CA ALA A 398 -7.13 6.14 63.61
C ALA A 398 -8.55 6.40 63.08
N ARG A 399 -9.40 7.08 63.88
CA ARG A 399 -10.77 7.44 63.47
C ARG A 399 -10.80 8.39 62.27
N LEU A 400 -9.91 9.36 62.22
CA LEU A 400 -9.82 10.34 61.13
C LEU A 400 -9.37 9.67 59.81
N VAL A 401 -8.36 8.80 59.86
CA VAL A 401 -7.89 8.00 58.71
C VAL A 401 -8.95 7.01 58.23
N ASP A 402 -9.65 6.34 59.16
CA ASP A 402 -10.80 5.46 58.89
C ASP A 402 -11.94 6.20 58.17
N MET A 403 -12.28 7.42 58.58
CA MET A 403 -13.27 8.25 57.88
C MET A 403 -12.79 8.69 56.49
N LEU A 404 -11.54 9.11 56.36
CA LEU A 404 -10.98 9.62 55.09
C LEU A 404 -11.03 8.58 53.97
N GLN A 405 -10.89 7.28 54.28
CA GLN A 405 -10.97 6.20 53.29
C GLN A 405 -12.28 6.26 52.47
N TYR A 406 -13.41 6.55 53.14
CA TYR A 406 -14.73 6.55 52.52
C TYR A 406 -14.94 7.82 51.67
N TYR A 407 -14.56 8.98 52.21
CA TYR A 407 -14.77 10.27 51.56
C TYR A 407 -13.82 10.53 50.39
N LEU A 408 -12.55 10.15 50.52
CA LEU A 408 -11.59 10.16 49.41
C LEU A 408 -11.79 8.95 48.47
N SER A 409 -12.59 7.97 48.89
CA SER A 409 -12.92 6.74 48.15
C SER A 409 -11.67 5.92 47.80
N VAL A 410 -10.76 5.80 48.78
CA VAL A 410 -9.48 5.12 48.70
C VAL A 410 -9.46 4.06 49.81
N PRO A 411 -9.46 2.75 49.49
CA PRO A 411 -9.41 1.72 50.51
C PRO A 411 -8.07 1.75 51.25
N LEU A 412 -8.09 1.53 52.57
CA LEU A 412 -6.87 1.45 53.36
C LEU A 412 -6.16 0.12 53.11
N THR A 413 -4.84 0.17 52.86
CA THR A 413 -3.97 -1.00 52.72
C THR A 413 -3.95 -1.86 53.99
N TYR A 414 -3.99 -1.21 55.14
CA TYR A 414 -4.01 -1.85 56.47
C TYR A 414 -5.32 -1.50 57.19
N PRO A 415 -6.31 -2.41 57.29
CA PRO A 415 -7.60 -2.11 57.90
C PRO A 415 -7.48 -1.65 59.36
N ILE A 416 -8.24 -0.61 59.73
CA ILE A 416 -8.27 -0.03 61.08
C ILE A 416 -9.60 -0.37 61.74
N THR A 417 -9.57 -0.87 62.98
CA THR A 417 -10.76 -0.97 63.83
C THR A 417 -10.68 0.07 64.95
N CYS A 418 -11.51 1.11 64.82
CA CYS A 418 -11.49 2.26 65.72
C CYS A 418 -12.25 2.00 67.03
N TYR A 419 -11.54 1.87 68.14
CA TYR A 419 -12.08 1.66 69.49
C TYR A 419 -11.49 2.68 70.49
N GLY A 420 -11.46 3.95 70.10
CA GLY A 420 -10.89 5.05 70.90
C GLY A 420 -9.44 4.77 71.26
N SER A 421 -9.09 4.88 72.54
CA SER A 421 -7.75 4.59 73.07
C SER A 421 -7.33 3.11 73.01
N ARG A 422 -8.19 2.20 72.52
CA ARG A 422 -7.81 0.80 72.22
C ARG A 422 -8.00 0.44 70.75
N SER A 423 -7.83 1.41 69.86
CA SER A 423 -7.87 1.16 68.42
C SER A 423 -6.76 0.20 67.97
N ILE A 424 -7.05 -0.59 66.94
CA ILE A 424 -6.16 -1.63 66.39
C ILE A 424 -6.06 -1.50 64.87
N ILE A 425 -4.96 -1.96 64.31
CA ILE A 425 -4.69 -2.00 62.87
C ILE A 425 -4.25 -3.41 62.46
N GLN A 426 -4.58 -3.84 61.24
CA GLN A 426 -4.33 -5.20 60.75
C GLN A 426 -3.38 -5.24 59.57
N ASP A 427 -2.43 -6.17 59.60
CA ASP A 427 -1.59 -6.52 58.45
C ASP A 427 -1.99 -7.90 57.88
N LEU A 428 -2.68 -7.84 56.74
CA LEU A 428 -3.14 -9.00 55.98
C LEU A 428 -2.18 -9.36 54.82
N ILE A 429 -1.10 -8.60 54.63
CA ILE A 429 -0.20 -8.67 53.47
C ILE A 429 1.15 -9.31 53.85
N SER A 430 1.71 -8.95 55.02
CA SER A 430 2.97 -9.53 55.49
C SER A 430 2.84 -11.03 55.81
N ILE A 431 3.96 -11.74 55.65
CA ILE A 431 4.09 -13.17 55.95
C ILE A 431 4.20 -13.34 57.48
N LEU A 432 3.06 -13.28 58.14
CA LEU A 432 2.87 -13.41 59.58
C LEU A 432 1.97 -14.62 59.88
N GLN A 433 2.08 -15.18 61.09
CA GLN A 433 1.11 -16.16 61.60
C GLN A 433 -0.23 -15.47 61.84
N ASP A 434 -1.35 -16.13 61.50
CA ASP A 434 -2.68 -15.49 61.49
C ASP A 434 -3.10 -14.90 62.86
N ASN A 435 -2.73 -15.56 63.95
CA ASN A 435 -2.97 -15.11 65.32
C ASN A 435 -2.18 -13.83 65.72
N GLN A 436 -1.27 -13.33 64.87
CA GLN A 436 -0.41 -12.18 65.15
C GLN A 436 -0.64 -10.98 64.21
N ARG A 437 -1.61 -11.04 63.29
CA ARG A 437 -1.89 -10.00 62.28
C ARG A 437 -2.50 -8.70 62.82
N THR A 438 -2.99 -8.69 64.05
CA THR A 438 -3.59 -7.50 64.69
C THR A 438 -2.58 -6.80 65.60
N PHE A 439 -2.35 -5.52 65.34
CA PHE A 439 -1.39 -4.68 66.06
C PHE A 439 -2.11 -3.51 66.75
N PRO A 440 -1.90 -3.29 68.06
CA PRO A 440 -2.60 -2.25 68.81
C PRO A 440 -1.91 -0.89 68.70
N LEU A 441 -2.71 0.17 68.57
CA LEU A 441 -2.26 1.57 68.56
C LEU A 441 -2.15 2.15 69.98
N TYR A 442 -1.86 1.30 70.97
CA TYR A 442 -1.70 1.64 72.38
C TYR A 442 -0.62 0.76 73.03
N MET A 443 0.13 1.32 73.98
CA MET A 443 1.25 0.63 74.64
C MET A 443 0.82 -0.28 75.79
N LYS A 444 -0.21 0.13 76.54
CA LYS A 444 -0.68 -0.51 77.77
C LYS A 444 -1.00 -1.99 77.59
N GLY A 445 -0.13 -2.86 78.09
CA GLY A 445 -0.25 -4.33 77.96
C GLY A 445 0.25 -4.90 76.63
N THR A 446 0.97 -4.12 75.82
CA THR A 446 1.50 -4.48 74.50
C THR A 446 3.03 -4.55 74.54
N VAL A 447 3.64 -5.53 73.84
CA VAL A 447 5.09 -5.52 73.61
C VAL A 447 5.48 -4.39 72.67
N ARG A 448 6.42 -3.53 73.08
CA ARG A 448 6.78 -2.26 72.42
C ARG A 448 6.89 -2.33 70.88
N PHE A 449 7.61 -3.31 70.33
CA PHE A 449 7.78 -3.44 68.87
C PHE A 449 6.45 -3.60 68.10
N ARG A 450 5.41 -4.19 68.72
CA ARG A 450 4.09 -4.34 68.09
C ARG A 450 3.35 -3.01 68.00
N PHE A 451 3.54 -2.13 69.00
CA PHE A 451 3.02 -0.78 69.00
C PHE A 451 3.74 0.10 67.96
N ASP A 452 5.08 0.09 67.95
CA ASP A 452 5.84 0.89 66.98
C ASP A 452 5.54 0.44 65.54
N TYR A 453 5.33 -0.86 65.32
CA TYR A 453 4.86 -1.39 64.04
C TYR A 453 3.42 -0.96 63.71
N ALA A 454 2.50 -0.94 64.67
CA ALA A 454 1.14 -0.43 64.47
C ALA A 454 1.14 1.03 63.99
N VAL A 455 1.97 1.89 64.62
CA VAL A 455 2.14 3.30 64.24
C VAL A 455 2.75 3.41 62.83
N PHE A 456 3.73 2.56 62.50
CA PHE A 456 4.29 2.49 61.13
C PHE A 456 3.22 2.14 60.08
N LEU A 457 2.37 1.13 60.33
CA LEU A 457 1.27 0.75 59.43
C LEU A 457 0.25 1.88 59.27
N LEU A 458 -0.08 2.59 60.35
CA LEU A 458 -0.97 3.76 60.32
C LEU A 458 -0.37 4.90 59.47
N ASN A 459 0.93 5.15 59.62
CA ASN A 459 1.63 6.15 58.81
C ASN A 459 1.75 5.74 57.33
N LYS A 460 1.84 4.44 57.03
CA LYS A 460 1.73 3.94 55.66
C LYS A 460 0.34 4.11 55.06
N ASN A 461 -0.74 3.95 55.83
CA ASN A 461 -2.08 4.33 55.37
C ASN A 461 -2.18 5.84 55.07
N ILE A 462 -1.59 6.70 55.91
CA ILE A 462 -1.56 8.16 55.68
C ILE A 462 -0.76 8.49 54.40
N GLU A 463 0.36 7.81 54.14
CA GLU A 463 1.13 7.91 52.90
C GLU A 463 0.28 7.50 51.68
N CYS A 464 -0.39 6.35 51.70
CA CYS A 464 -1.26 5.92 50.58
C CYS A 464 -2.42 6.91 50.33
N LEU A 465 -3.02 7.48 51.39
CA LEU A 465 -4.02 8.53 51.23
C LEU A 465 -3.42 9.82 50.65
N ALA A 466 -2.20 10.22 51.05
CA ALA A 466 -1.50 11.37 50.48
C ALA A 466 -1.18 11.17 48.98
N GLU A 467 -0.60 10.02 48.62
CA GLU A 467 -0.28 9.67 47.24
C GLU A 467 -1.53 9.66 46.34
N SER A 468 -2.67 9.20 46.85
CA SER A 468 -3.96 9.21 46.12
C SER A 468 -4.45 10.62 45.74
N GLN A 469 -4.00 11.65 46.47
CA GLN A 469 -4.31 13.06 46.20
C GLN A 469 -3.15 13.78 45.47
N GLY A 470 -2.15 13.05 44.99
CA GLY A 470 -0.98 13.59 44.30
C GLY A 470 0.10 14.17 45.22
N LEU A 471 0.03 13.91 46.53
CA LEU A 471 1.01 14.39 47.50
C LEU A 471 2.13 13.36 47.71
N LYS A 472 3.36 13.86 47.82
CA LYS A 472 4.52 13.05 48.21
C LYS A 472 4.85 13.32 49.68
N VAL A 473 4.78 12.27 50.50
CA VAL A 473 5.29 12.32 51.88
C VAL A 473 6.82 12.34 51.86
N LEU A 474 7.43 13.23 52.65
CA LEU A 474 8.89 13.34 52.76
C LEU A 474 9.45 12.42 53.85
N ASP A 475 8.80 12.39 55.01
CA ASP A 475 9.15 11.55 56.14
C ASP A 475 7.87 10.90 56.71
N ILE A 476 7.78 9.58 56.53
CA ILE A 476 6.64 8.76 56.95
C ILE A 476 6.43 8.82 58.47
N ARG A 477 7.48 9.11 59.25
CA ARG A 477 7.40 9.15 60.71
C ARG A 477 6.55 10.31 61.23
N GLN A 478 6.29 11.33 60.42
CA GLN A 478 5.59 12.54 60.83
C GLN A 478 4.07 12.40 60.78
N THR A 479 3.49 11.63 61.71
CA THR A 479 2.06 11.27 61.75
C THR A 479 1.11 12.48 61.59
N LEU A 480 1.12 13.42 62.54
CA LEU A 480 0.23 14.59 62.50
C LEU A 480 0.62 15.62 61.43
N PRO A 481 1.90 15.96 61.19
CA PRO A 481 2.27 16.85 60.09
C PRO A 481 1.79 16.35 58.72
N ASN A 482 1.96 15.07 58.40
CA ASN A 482 1.52 14.48 57.14
C ASN A 482 -0.01 14.47 57.03
N LEU A 483 -0.73 14.10 58.10
CA LEU A 483 -2.19 14.09 58.10
C LEU A 483 -2.79 15.50 57.99
N LYS A 484 -2.19 16.50 58.66
CA LYS A 484 -2.57 17.90 58.52
C LYS A 484 -2.30 18.42 57.10
N TYR A 485 -1.17 18.05 56.50
CA TYR A 485 -0.85 18.45 55.13
C TYR A 485 -1.83 17.85 54.11
N LEU A 486 -2.16 16.55 54.25
CA LEU A 486 -3.21 15.89 53.47
C LEU A 486 -4.55 16.64 53.57
N LEU A 487 -5.02 16.88 54.79
CA LEU A 487 -6.29 17.58 55.01
C LEU A 487 -6.29 19.00 54.46
N TYR A 488 -5.19 19.75 54.65
CA TYR A 488 -5.04 21.12 54.14
C TYR A 488 -5.10 21.19 52.61
N VAL A 489 -4.45 20.26 51.90
CA VAL A 489 -4.51 20.21 50.43
C VAL A 489 -5.89 19.78 49.96
N CYS A 490 -6.51 18.80 50.62
CA CYS A 490 -7.89 18.41 50.32
C CYS A 490 -8.89 19.54 50.58
N SER A 491 -8.69 20.37 51.61
CA SER A 491 -9.51 21.56 51.89
C SER A 491 -9.15 22.78 51.03
N ALA A 492 -8.05 22.76 50.27
CA ALA A 492 -7.60 23.92 49.51
C ALA A 492 -8.47 24.22 48.27
N GLY A 493 -8.71 25.51 48.04
CA GLY A 493 -9.21 26.05 46.78
C GLY A 493 -10.03 27.34 46.95
N SER A 494 -10.15 28.10 45.87
CA SER A 494 -10.65 29.49 45.87
C SER A 494 -12.17 29.64 45.63
N SER A 495 -12.90 28.56 45.40
CA SER A 495 -14.36 28.61 45.25
C SER A 495 -15.04 28.49 46.61
N GLU A 496 -16.16 29.19 46.79
CA GLU A 496 -17.04 29.05 47.94
C GLU A 496 -17.36 27.57 48.21
N LEU A 497 -17.42 27.20 49.50
CA LEU A 497 -17.70 25.84 49.91
C LEU A 497 -19.15 25.50 49.54
N PRO A 498 -19.40 24.39 48.81
CA PRO A 498 -20.75 24.05 48.43
C PRO A 498 -21.62 23.83 49.67
N ALA A 499 -22.85 24.34 49.65
CA ALA A 499 -23.80 24.15 50.74
C ALA A 499 -24.02 22.65 51.06
N ARG A 500 -24.42 22.34 52.29
CA ARG A 500 -24.68 20.97 52.75
C ARG A 500 -25.87 20.47 51.95
N LYS A 501 -25.62 19.71 50.87
CA LYS A 501 -26.67 19.10 50.05
C LYS A 501 -27.49 18.25 51.01
N ALA A 502 -28.73 18.67 51.28
CA ALA A 502 -29.55 18.11 52.34
C ALA A 502 -29.85 16.64 52.04
N GLY A 503 -28.97 15.77 52.54
CA GLY A 503 -28.88 14.35 52.23
C GLY A 503 -29.96 13.53 52.92
N GLY A 504 -31.23 13.93 52.77
CA GLY A 504 -32.35 13.08 53.07
C GLY A 504 -32.33 11.89 52.12
N ILE A 505 -32.09 10.69 52.65
CA ILE A 505 -32.34 9.44 51.92
C ILE A 505 -33.82 9.47 51.53
N ARG A 506 -34.12 9.63 50.23
CA ARG A 506 -35.48 9.82 49.70
C ARG A 506 -36.48 8.70 50.04
N GLY A 507 -36.03 7.58 50.60
CA GLY A 507 -36.85 6.48 51.11
C GLY A 507 -37.19 6.49 52.61
N LEU A 508 -36.58 7.34 53.44
CA LEU A 508 -36.79 7.35 54.91
C LEU A 508 -37.76 8.43 55.41
N ILE A 509 -38.23 9.34 54.54
CA ILE A 509 -39.10 10.47 54.91
C ILE A 509 -40.58 10.18 54.54
N LEU A 510 -40.92 8.96 54.11
CA LEU A 510 -42.28 8.60 53.68
C LEU A 510 -43.22 8.05 54.79
N MET A 511 -42.80 8.07 56.06
CA MET A 511 -43.56 7.48 57.18
C MET A 511 -43.84 8.45 58.35
N ARG A 512 -43.86 9.76 58.09
CA ARG A 512 -44.40 10.73 59.06
C ARG A 512 -45.28 11.76 58.35
N GLU A 513 -46.52 11.85 58.81
CA GLU A 513 -47.62 12.54 58.14
C GLU A 513 -47.44 14.05 58.01
N GLY A 514 -48.21 14.62 57.07
CA GLY A 514 -49.03 15.77 57.43
C GLY A 514 -48.56 17.14 56.95
N SER A 515 -49.04 17.52 55.76
CA SER A 515 -49.39 18.89 55.39
C SER A 515 -48.37 20.02 55.64
N ARG A 516 -47.74 20.48 54.55
CA ARG A 516 -47.75 21.91 54.20
C ARG A 516 -47.53 22.13 52.71
N ARG A 517 -48.46 22.87 52.09
CA ARG A 517 -48.34 23.43 50.73
C ARG A 517 -47.25 24.50 50.70
N GLY A 518 -46.63 24.67 49.53
CA GLY A 518 -46.02 25.93 49.10
C GLY A 518 -44.51 26.03 49.28
N SER A 519 -43.77 25.66 48.24
CA SER A 519 -42.82 26.57 47.59
C SER A 519 -42.38 25.93 46.27
N GLU A 520 -42.73 26.56 45.15
CA GLU A 520 -42.07 26.32 43.87
C GLU A 520 -40.82 27.20 43.84
N ASP A 521 -39.62 26.62 43.97
CA ASP A 521 -38.41 27.26 43.44
C ASP A 521 -37.31 26.23 43.11
N SER A 522 -36.61 26.51 42.01
CA SER A 522 -35.28 26.05 41.57
C SER A 522 -34.78 24.64 41.93
N GLY A 523 -34.74 23.77 40.90
CA GLY A 523 -34.11 22.45 40.99
C GLY A 523 -33.93 21.70 39.67
N VAL A 524 -33.88 22.41 38.53
CA VAL A 524 -33.70 21.79 37.21
C VAL A 524 -32.23 21.43 36.99
N GLY A 525 -31.91 20.13 37.00
CA GLY A 525 -30.57 19.63 36.72
C GLY A 525 -30.39 18.15 37.07
N ASN A 526 -29.70 17.39 36.21
CA ASN A 526 -29.29 15.98 36.37
C ASN A 526 -30.39 14.90 36.57
N GLY A 527 -31.66 15.24 36.75
CA GLY A 527 -32.75 14.25 36.77
C GLY A 527 -33.05 13.62 35.40
N GLU A 528 -33.03 14.44 34.35
CA GLU A 528 -33.47 14.04 33.01
C GLU A 528 -32.37 13.32 32.22
N ALA A 529 -31.11 13.76 32.31
CA ALA A 529 -29.97 13.11 31.66
C ALA A 529 -29.82 11.62 32.07
N ARG A 530 -30.12 11.30 33.34
CA ARG A 530 -30.05 9.93 33.85
C ARG A 530 -31.21 9.07 33.35
N ARG A 531 -32.43 9.64 33.26
CA ARG A 531 -33.58 8.97 32.64
C ARG A 531 -33.41 8.76 31.13
N ALA A 532 -32.80 9.72 30.42
CA ALA A 532 -32.52 9.61 28.99
C ALA A 532 -31.51 8.49 28.67
N LEU A 533 -30.51 8.25 29.53
CA LEU A 533 -29.63 7.08 29.41
C LEU A 533 -30.37 5.76 29.67
N GLU A 534 -31.25 5.71 30.67
CA GLU A 534 -31.99 4.49 31.02
C GLU A 534 -33.10 4.14 29.99
N SER A 535 -33.71 5.13 29.33
CA SER A 535 -34.65 4.89 28.23
C SER A 535 -33.96 4.42 26.95
N ALA A 536 -32.78 4.96 26.62
CA ALA A 536 -31.99 4.55 25.46
C ALA A 536 -31.52 3.08 25.52
N GLY A 537 -31.50 2.47 26.71
CA GLY A 537 -31.18 1.04 26.89
C GLY A 537 -32.35 0.07 26.64
N LYS A 538 -33.56 0.56 26.30
CA LYS A 538 -34.77 -0.29 26.18
C LYS A 538 -35.46 -0.30 24.82
N GLU A 539 -35.13 0.61 23.90
CA GLU A 539 -35.67 0.59 22.54
C GLU A 539 -34.70 -0.13 21.58
N GLY A 540 -34.88 -1.45 21.49
CA GLY A 540 -34.00 -2.33 20.72
C GLY A 540 -34.52 -3.77 20.58
N LYS A 541 -35.84 -3.94 20.43
CA LYS A 541 -36.49 -5.24 20.14
C LYS A 541 -37.58 -5.08 19.08
N GLY A 542 -37.21 -5.29 17.83
CA GLY A 542 -38.16 -5.41 16.72
C GLY A 542 -37.46 -5.66 15.38
N GLY A 543 -37.76 -6.79 14.75
CA GLY A 543 -37.46 -7.05 13.32
C GLY A 543 -36.03 -7.51 12.99
N ASP A 544 -35.69 -8.77 13.28
CA ASP A 544 -34.50 -9.42 12.70
C ASP A 544 -34.88 -10.07 11.35
N GLU A 545 -34.99 -9.26 10.29
CA GLU A 545 -35.15 -9.76 8.92
C GLU A 545 -33.76 -10.01 8.29
N VAL A 546 -33.35 -11.28 8.29
CA VAL A 546 -32.03 -11.71 7.83
C VAL A 546 -31.92 -11.62 6.31
N LEU A 547 -31.38 -10.51 5.80
CA LEU A 547 -30.92 -10.39 4.42
C LEU A 547 -29.55 -11.08 4.25
N THR A 548 -29.60 -12.36 3.87
CA THR A 548 -28.42 -13.15 3.51
C THR A 548 -27.74 -12.64 2.24
N VAL A 549 -26.45 -12.33 2.32
CA VAL A 549 -25.60 -12.06 1.14
C VAL A 549 -24.75 -13.31 0.86
N PRO A 550 -24.81 -13.91 -0.34
CA PRO A 550 -24.28 -15.26 -0.55
C PRO A 550 -22.81 -15.26 -0.99
N PHE A 551 -21.89 -15.57 -0.08
CA PHE A 551 -20.59 -16.17 -0.43
C PHE A 551 -20.23 -17.26 0.58
N GLY A 552 -20.10 -18.50 0.10
CA GLY A 552 -19.79 -19.66 0.92
C GLY A 552 -18.30 -19.75 1.31
N GLY A 553 -18.02 -20.26 2.51
CA GLY A 553 -16.66 -20.31 3.04
C GLY A 553 -16.56 -20.94 4.43
N ASN A 554 -16.93 -22.21 4.54
CA ASN A 554 -16.67 -23.19 5.61
C ASN A 554 -15.79 -22.77 6.82
N GLY A 555 -16.30 -22.96 8.05
CA GLY A 555 -15.49 -22.95 9.29
C GLY A 555 -16.13 -22.18 10.46
N GLY A 556 -16.66 -22.88 11.47
CA GLY A 556 -17.27 -22.25 12.64
C GLY A 556 -16.32 -22.13 13.85
N VAL A 557 -16.51 -21.12 14.71
CA VAL A 557 -16.00 -21.09 16.10
C VAL A 557 -16.99 -20.35 17.04
N ARG A 558 -17.53 -21.13 17.98
CA ARG A 558 -17.86 -20.85 19.41
C ARG A 558 -18.19 -19.42 19.88
N SER A 559 -19.35 -19.27 20.52
CA SER A 559 -19.65 -18.16 21.43
C SER A 559 -18.91 -18.30 22.77
N LEU A 560 -18.36 -17.21 23.31
CA LEU A 560 -17.85 -17.13 24.67
C LEU A 560 -18.89 -16.53 25.61
N ARG A 561 -19.54 -17.36 26.43
CA ARG A 561 -20.17 -16.93 27.68
C ARG A 561 -19.27 -17.36 28.83
N THR A 562 -18.69 -16.39 29.54
CA THR A 562 -17.89 -16.64 30.74
C THR A 562 -18.80 -16.66 31.97
N SER A 563 -18.94 -17.82 32.61
CA SER A 563 -19.60 -17.95 33.91
C SER A 563 -18.84 -18.92 34.81
N GLY A 564 -18.18 -18.37 35.85
CA GLY A 564 -17.81 -19.06 37.08
C GLY A 564 -16.87 -20.28 36.97
N LEU A 565 -15.56 -20.04 37.10
CA LEU A 565 -14.72 -21.04 37.76
C LEU A 565 -14.93 -20.93 39.28
N ARG A 566 -15.35 -22.02 39.90
CA ARG A 566 -14.95 -22.35 41.28
C ARG A 566 -13.89 -23.43 41.18
N GLU A 567 -12.70 -23.14 41.68
CA GLU A 567 -11.67 -24.15 41.91
C GLU A 567 -12.02 -24.97 43.15
N ASN A 568 -11.65 -26.25 43.16
CA ASN A 568 -11.44 -27.00 44.39
C ASN A 568 -10.62 -28.26 44.15
N VAL A 569 -9.53 -28.39 44.92
CA VAL A 569 -8.90 -29.63 45.38
C VAL A 569 -8.28 -30.55 44.31
N ARG A 570 -6.95 -30.47 44.21
CA ARG A 570 -6.08 -31.50 44.81
C ARG A 570 -4.79 -30.87 45.35
#